data_AF-A0A7G2RX61-F1
#
_entry.id   AF-A0A7G2RX61-F1
#
_cell.length_a   1.000
_cell.length_b   1.000
_cell.length_c   1.000
_cell.angle_alpha   90.00
_cell.angle_beta   90.00
_cell.angle_gamma   90.00
#
_symmetry.space_group_name_H-M   'P 1'
#
loop_
_entity.id
_entity.type
_entity.pdbx_description
1 polymer ?
#
loop_
_entity_poly.entity_id
_entity_poly.type
_entity_poly.pdbx_seq_one_letter_code
_entity_poly.pdbx_strand_id
1 'polypeptide(L)'
;MNTAVKEDSISLNGARVLVLGRSEAVLEAVLGELTALGIDAQGTAEPEKAPERYDARNYDLIALGRGLLGEAGQSLKAQFRERNADVRFLDTYAPFAVYEIATALECSYPPNVDLEPYLARIGREGPVAPTLETLKELHERHPDAIPFEAIDVLLERGVNIAPDAVEDKLVHGRRGGYCFEHNGLFKRVLEAIGFHVEGLSARVRWNAAPGTAPQPYSHMALRVVVDNVPWLVDVGFGGCVLTTPLRMDTIEPQATSHETFRLIPFGPGMLLQMWIDEQWKPVYELSGEPRLEGDYEVANWYTAEHPDSHFRRNLMVARTTTEARYTLLNGRYTVRYSDGRTHREVLEADGIERVLADTFQLPVQPDWRPMIERAALLTER
;
A
#
# COMPACT_ATOMS: atom_id res chain seq x y z
N MET A 1 21.38 -17.26 17.08
CA MET A 1 22.04 -17.95 15.95
C MET A 1 21.02 -18.07 14.85
N ASN A 2 20.96 -17.08 13.98
CA ASN A 2 20.03 -17.06 12.84
C ASN A 2 20.51 -18.06 11.80
N THR A 3 19.69 -19.07 11.52
CA THR A 3 19.76 -19.81 10.27
C THR A 3 19.27 -18.88 9.17
N ALA A 4 20.23 -18.23 8.50
CA ALA A 4 19.99 -17.59 7.22
C ALA A 4 19.41 -18.65 6.27
N VAL A 5 18.16 -18.43 5.83
CA VAL A 5 17.66 -19.07 4.62
C VAL A 5 18.56 -18.54 3.49
N LYS A 6 19.37 -19.41 2.89
CA LYS A 6 20.09 -19.08 1.67
C LYS A 6 19.05 -18.88 0.57
N GLU A 7 18.74 -17.63 0.25
CA GLU A 7 18.12 -17.32 -1.04
C GLU A 7 19.24 -17.30 -2.08
N ASP A 8 19.32 -18.37 -2.87
CA ASP A 8 20.31 -18.52 -3.93
C ASP A 8 19.98 -17.52 -5.06
N SER A 9 20.69 -16.39 -5.10
CA SER A 9 20.64 -15.44 -6.22
C SER A 9 21.06 -16.14 -7.52
N ILE A 10 20.24 -16.09 -8.56
CA ILE A 10 20.56 -16.67 -9.86
C ILE A 10 21.07 -15.55 -10.76
N SER A 11 22.24 -15.75 -11.38
CA SER A 11 22.70 -14.88 -12.46
C SER A 11 21.64 -14.85 -13.56
N LEU A 12 21.20 -13.66 -13.99
CA LEU A 12 20.23 -13.51 -15.09
C LEU A 12 20.63 -14.30 -16.33
N ASN A 13 21.93 -14.29 -16.65
CA ASN A 13 22.44 -14.98 -17.82
C ASN A 13 22.37 -16.50 -17.63
N GLY A 14 21.56 -17.17 -18.44
CA GLY A 14 21.32 -18.61 -18.41
C GLY A 14 20.23 -19.06 -17.43
N ALA A 15 19.54 -18.14 -16.73
CA ALA A 15 18.35 -18.47 -15.95
C ALA A 15 17.24 -18.99 -16.86
N ARG A 16 16.55 -20.06 -16.47
CA ARG A 16 15.53 -20.74 -17.27
C ARG A 16 14.14 -20.36 -16.77
N VAL A 17 13.37 -19.66 -17.59
CA VAL A 17 12.04 -19.13 -17.21
C VAL A 17 10.96 -19.69 -18.11
N LEU A 18 9.85 -20.12 -17.51
CA LEU A 18 8.62 -20.44 -18.24
C LEU A 18 7.57 -19.34 -18.02
N VAL A 19 7.10 -18.70 -19.09
CA VAL A 19 6.05 -17.67 -19.04
C VAL A 19 4.72 -18.25 -19.53
N LEU A 20 3.70 -18.19 -18.69
CA LEU A 20 2.36 -18.69 -18.96
C LEU A 20 1.40 -17.50 -19.08
N GLY A 21 0.80 -17.31 -20.26
CA GLY A 21 -0.11 -16.21 -20.54
C GLY A 21 -1.32 -16.65 -21.34
N ARG A 22 -2.21 -15.71 -21.69
CA ARG A 22 -3.38 -15.95 -22.56
C ARG A 22 -3.32 -15.21 -23.90
N SER A 23 -2.33 -14.36 -24.09
CA SER A 23 -2.16 -13.57 -25.31
C SER A 23 -0.82 -13.90 -25.94
N GLU A 24 -0.86 -14.42 -27.18
CA GLU A 24 0.34 -14.79 -27.93
C GLU A 24 1.23 -13.58 -28.23
N ALA A 25 0.63 -12.46 -28.64
CA ALA A 25 1.37 -11.22 -28.91
C ALA A 25 2.05 -10.65 -27.65
N VAL A 26 1.38 -10.69 -26.49
CA VAL A 26 1.98 -10.26 -25.23
C VAL A 26 3.11 -11.20 -24.81
N LEU A 27 2.90 -12.51 -24.98
CA LEU A 27 3.91 -13.51 -24.67
C LEU A 27 5.17 -13.32 -25.53
N GLU A 28 5.02 -13.09 -26.83
CA GLU A 28 6.14 -12.84 -27.75
C GLU A 28 6.96 -11.62 -27.30
N ALA A 29 6.30 -10.52 -26.92
CA ALA A 29 6.96 -9.33 -26.41
C ALA A 29 7.77 -9.61 -25.13
N VAL A 30 7.16 -10.27 -24.13
CA VAL A 30 7.82 -10.61 -22.87
C VAL A 30 9.00 -11.56 -23.09
N LEU A 31 8.83 -12.62 -23.89
CA LEU A 31 9.91 -13.57 -24.18
C LEU A 31 11.07 -12.94 -24.95
N GLY A 32 10.78 -12.04 -25.89
CA GLY A 32 11.80 -11.30 -26.63
C GLY A 32 12.69 -10.45 -25.72
N GLU A 33 12.08 -9.71 -24.79
CA GLU A 33 12.83 -8.90 -23.82
C GLU A 33 13.62 -9.74 -22.81
N LEU A 34 13.05 -10.84 -22.28
CA LEU A 34 13.78 -11.76 -21.41
C LEU A 34 15.00 -12.36 -22.12
N THR A 35 14.84 -12.77 -23.38
CA THR A 35 15.95 -13.30 -24.20
C THR A 35 17.05 -12.27 -24.41
N ALA A 36 16.68 -11.00 -24.65
CA ALA A 36 17.64 -9.90 -24.76
C ALA A 36 18.41 -9.63 -23.45
N LEU A 37 17.85 -9.99 -22.29
CA LEU A 37 18.54 -9.97 -20.99
C LEU A 37 19.43 -11.21 -20.75
N GLY A 38 19.48 -12.16 -21.68
CA GLY A 38 20.25 -13.40 -21.57
C GLY A 38 19.55 -14.50 -20.78
N ILE A 39 18.25 -14.36 -20.52
CA ILE A 39 17.42 -15.36 -19.85
C ILE A 39 16.94 -16.38 -20.90
N ASP A 40 17.09 -17.68 -20.63
CA ASP A 40 16.51 -18.76 -21.45
C ASP A 40 15.00 -18.86 -21.16
N ALA A 41 14.23 -18.04 -21.85
CA ALA A 41 12.80 -17.91 -21.64
C ALA A 41 11.99 -18.69 -22.69
N GLN A 42 11.05 -19.52 -22.21
CA GLN A 42 10.06 -20.21 -23.03
C GLN A 42 8.67 -19.87 -22.52
N GLY A 43 7.63 -20.11 -23.31
CA GLY A 43 6.28 -19.86 -22.83
C GLY A 43 5.18 -20.37 -23.75
N THR A 44 3.94 -20.28 -23.25
CA THR A 44 2.75 -20.65 -24.03
C THR A 44 1.55 -19.76 -23.72
N ALA A 45 0.73 -19.52 -24.74
CA ALA A 45 -0.58 -18.88 -24.64
C ALA A 45 -1.73 -19.88 -24.36
N GLU A 46 -1.40 -21.18 -24.24
CA GLU A 46 -2.33 -22.27 -23.88
C GLU A 46 -1.93 -22.86 -22.51
N PRO A 47 -2.08 -22.09 -21.42
CA PRO A 47 -1.51 -22.44 -20.11
C PRO A 47 -2.06 -23.75 -19.56
N GLU A 48 -3.30 -24.12 -19.90
CA GLU A 48 -3.94 -25.37 -19.48
C GLU A 48 -3.22 -26.62 -20.00
N LYS A 49 -2.48 -26.52 -21.12
CA LYS A 49 -1.69 -27.61 -21.70
C LYS A 49 -0.22 -27.58 -21.25
N ALA A 50 0.17 -26.59 -20.46
CA ALA A 50 1.56 -26.38 -20.10
C ALA A 50 2.16 -27.55 -19.28
N PRO A 51 1.47 -28.14 -18.29
CA PRO A 51 2.03 -29.27 -17.53
C PRO A 51 2.30 -30.54 -18.35
N GLU A 52 1.66 -30.68 -19.52
CA GLU A 52 1.91 -31.79 -20.45
C GLU A 52 3.14 -31.53 -21.34
N ARG A 53 3.38 -30.26 -21.69
CA ARG A 53 4.41 -29.84 -22.65
C ARG A 53 5.74 -29.46 -21.99
N TYR A 54 5.70 -29.01 -20.74
CA TYR A 54 6.84 -28.46 -20.02
C TYR A 54 7.09 -29.21 -18.71
N ASP A 55 8.35 -29.53 -18.43
CA ASP A 55 8.77 -30.17 -17.19
C ASP A 55 9.25 -29.12 -16.19
N ALA A 56 8.63 -29.07 -14.99
CA ALA A 56 8.95 -28.11 -13.94
C ALA A 56 10.43 -28.13 -13.49
N ARG A 57 11.14 -29.24 -13.72
CA ARG A 57 12.56 -29.39 -13.35
C ARG A 57 13.51 -28.65 -14.29
N ASN A 58 13.01 -28.21 -15.44
CA ASN A 58 13.79 -27.49 -16.44
C ASN A 58 13.80 -25.97 -16.23
N TYR A 59 13.06 -25.46 -15.24
CA TYR A 59 12.89 -24.03 -15.03
C TYR A 59 13.26 -23.65 -13.61
N ASP A 60 13.90 -22.50 -13.48
CA ASP A 60 14.26 -21.89 -12.21
C ASP A 60 13.09 -21.03 -11.68
N LEU A 61 12.26 -20.51 -12.59
CA LEU A 61 11.06 -19.72 -12.28
C LEU A 61 9.95 -19.97 -13.31
N ILE A 62 8.72 -20.11 -12.84
CA ILE A 62 7.51 -20.13 -13.68
C ILE A 62 6.71 -18.86 -13.41
N ALA A 63 6.62 -17.98 -14.41
CA ALA A 63 5.86 -16.74 -14.36
C ALA A 63 4.45 -16.92 -14.94
N LEU A 64 3.42 -16.53 -14.20
CA LEU A 64 2.02 -16.60 -14.61
C LEU A 64 1.49 -15.18 -14.83
N GLY A 65 0.97 -14.89 -16.01
CA GLY A 65 0.30 -13.61 -16.26
C GLY A 65 -1.05 -13.52 -15.54
N ARG A 66 -1.50 -12.30 -15.23
CA ARG A 66 -2.76 -12.05 -14.50
C ARG A 66 -4.03 -12.73 -15.01
N GLY A 67 -4.09 -13.08 -16.28
CA GLY A 67 -5.21 -13.88 -16.83
C GLY A 67 -5.35 -15.29 -16.24
N LEU A 68 -4.42 -15.67 -15.36
CA LEU A 68 -4.38 -16.94 -14.63
C LEU A 68 -4.56 -16.76 -13.12
N LEU A 69 -4.88 -15.56 -12.61
CA LEU A 69 -5.21 -15.39 -11.19
C LEU A 69 -6.45 -16.22 -10.80
N GLY A 70 -6.48 -16.68 -9.55
CA GLY A 70 -7.56 -17.49 -9.01
C GLY A 70 -7.36 -19.00 -9.21
N GLU A 71 -8.46 -19.76 -9.25
CA GLU A 71 -8.46 -21.22 -9.21
C GLU A 71 -7.67 -21.86 -10.37
N ALA A 72 -7.75 -21.30 -11.57
CA ALA A 72 -7.05 -21.82 -12.75
C ALA A 72 -5.53 -21.81 -12.57
N GLY A 73 -4.96 -20.69 -12.10
CA GLY A 73 -3.53 -20.58 -11.81
C GLY A 73 -3.10 -21.48 -10.65
N GLN A 74 -3.92 -21.63 -9.61
CA GLN A 74 -3.62 -22.54 -8.50
C GLN A 74 -3.57 -24.00 -8.93
N SER A 75 -4.53 -24.43 -9.74
CA SER A 75 -4.53 -25.78 -10.33
C SER A 75 -3.25 -26.01 -11.16
N LEU A 76 -2.83 -25.02 -11.95
CA LEU A 76 -1.58 -25.09 -12.71
C LEU A 76 -0.36 -25.19 -11.80
N LYS A 77 -0.26 -24.31 -10.78
CA LYS A 77 0.85 -24.33 -9.82
C LYS A 77 0.93 -25.69 -9.11
N ALA A 78 -0.20 -26.28 -8.71
CA ALA A 78 -0.24 -27.59 -8.08
C ALA A 78 0.30 -28.70 -9.00
N GLN A 79 -0.13 -28.73 -10.26
CA GLN A 79 0.33 -29.72 -11.25
C GLN A 79 1.85 -29.62 -11.53
N PHE A 80 2.40 -28.40 -11.58
CA PHE A 80 3.85 -28.24 -11.72
C PHE A 80 4.60 -28.68 -10.45
N ARG A 81 4.05 -28.44 -9.25
CA ARG A 81 4.65 -28.88 -7.97
C ARG A 81 4.69 -30.40 -7.81
N GLU A 82 3.75 -31.13 -8.40
CA GLU A 82 3.81 -32.61 -8.43
C GLU A 82 5.10 -33.12 -9.10
N ARG A 83 5.67 -32.35 -10.03
CA ARG A 83 6.90 -32.69 -10.77
C ARG A 83 8.17 -32.06 -10.19
N ASN A 84 8.05 -30.91 -9.55
CA ASN A 84 9.12 -30.24 -8.84
C ASN A 84 8.54 -29.43 -7.67
N ALA A 85 8.62 -29.95 -6.45
CA ALA A 85 8.07 -29.30 -5.27
C ALA A 85 8.74 -27.94 -4.97
N ASP A 86 9.98 -27.76 -5.42
CA ASP A 86 10.83 -26.60 -5.13
C ASP A 86 10.76 -25.52 -6.23
N VAL A 87 9.97 -25.72 -7.28
CA VAL A 87 9.86 -24.73 -8.37
C VAL A 87 9.26 -23.43 -7.86
N ARG A 88 9.90 -22.31 -8.23
CA ARG A 88 9.44 -20.96 -7.87
C ARG A 88 8.34 -20.53 -8.83
N PHE A 89 7.33 -19.83 -8.30
CA PHE A 89 6.28 -19.20 -9.09
C PHE A 89 6.24 -17.71 -8.85
N LEU A 90 5.91 -16.95 -9.89
CA LEU A 90 5.68 -15.52 -9.80
C LEU A 90 4.42 -15.16 -10.59
N ASP A 91 3.45 -14.53 -9.94
CA ASP A 91 2.35 -13.90 -10.67
C ASP A 91 2.83 -12.53 -11.17
N THR A 92 2.60 -12.23 -12.44
CA THR A 92 3.16 -11.05 -13.12
C THR A 92 2.09 -10.22 -13.80
N TYR A 93 2.38 -8.93 -13.95
CA TYR A 93 1.56 -8.01 -14.72
C TYR A 93 2.29 -7.58 -15.99
N ALA A 94 1.70 -7.90 -17.14
CA ALA A 94 2.38 -7.80 -18.45
C ALA A 94 3.17 -6.50 -18.70
N PRO A 95 2.64 -5.29 -18.41
CA PRO A 95 3.38 -4.04 -18.58
C PRO A 95 4.74 -3.95 -17.88
N PHE A 96 4.99 -4.75 -16.84
CA PHE A 96 6.28 -4.81 -16.17
C PHE A 96 6.71 -6.23 -15.78
N ALA A 97 6.17 -7.25 -16.46
CA ALA A 97 6.44 -8.66 -16.17
C ALA A 97 7.94 -9.00 -16.32
N VAL A 98 8.61 -8.43 -17.32
CA VAL A 98 10.06 -8.63 -17.54
C VAL A 98 10.86 -8.11 -16.33
N TYR A 99 10.50 -6.92 -15.83
CA TYR A 99 11.12 -6.33 -14.65
C TYR A 99 10.88 -7.18 -13.40
N GLU A 100 9.64 -7.62 -13.17
CA GLU A 100 9.31 -8.51 -12.04
C GLU A 100 10.09 -9.83 -12.09
N ILE A 101 10.16 -10.46 -13.26
CA ILE A 101 10.89 -11.71 -13.48
C ILE A 101 12.39 -11.52 -13.22
N ALA A 102 13.00 -10.49 -13.81
CA ALA A 102 14.42 -10.21 -13.62
C ALA A 102 14.75 -9.96 -12.14
N THR A 103 13.93 -9.13 -11.47
CA THR A 103 14.09 -8.84 -10.04
C THR A 103 13.97 -10.10 -9.18
N ALA A 104 12.99 -10.96 -9.48
CA ALA A 104 12.80 -12.22 -8.77
C ALA A 104 13.99 -13.19 -8.95
N LEU A 105 14.62 -13.21 -10.12
CA LEU A 105 15.78 -14.06 -10.39
C LEU A 105 17.06 -13.59 -9.68
N GLU A 106 17.30 -12.28 -9.66
CA GLU A 106 18.49 -11.68 -9.05
C GLU A 106 18.46 -11.72 -7.51
N CYS A 107 17.32 -12.00 -6.89
CA CYS A 107 17.11 -11.85 -5.43
C CYS A 107 17.53 -10.44 -4.95
N SER A 108 17.38 -9.42 -5.79
CA SER A 108 17.99 -8.09 -5.59
C SER A 108 17.08 -7.07 -4.92
N TYR A 109 16.04 -7.50 -4.22
CA TYR A 109 15.35 -6.67 -3.23
C TYR A 109 14.91 -7.53 -2.03
N PRO A 110 15.75 -7.69 -0.99
CA PRO A 110 15.15 -7.86 0.32
C PRO A 110 14.23 -6.65 0.55
N PRO A 111 13.04 -6.84 1.15
CA PRO A 111 12.26 -5.72 1.60
C PRO A 111 13.15 -4.94 2.56
N ASN A 112 13.54 -3.75 2.13
CA ASN A 112 14.46 -2.88 2.85
C ASN A 112 13.67 -2.25 4.02
N VAL A 113 13.36 -3.09 5.00
CA VAL A 113 12.70 -2.74 6.25
C VAL A 113 13.15 -3.75 7.31
N ASP A 114 13.56 -3.23 8.45
CA ASP A 114 13.79 -4.05 9.62
C ASP A 114 12.44 -4.28 10.32
N LEU A 115 11.99 -5.54 10.32
CA LEU A 115 10.71 -5.92 10.92
C LEU A 115 10.69 -5.68 12.42
N GLU A 116 11.81 -5.86 13.14
CA GLU A 116 11.81 -5.75 14.60
C GLU A 116 11.51 -4.31 15.09
N PRO A 117 12.22 -3.27 14.61
CA PRO A 117 11.90 -1.88 14.92
C PRO A 117 10.49 -1.48 14.50
N TYR A 118 10.01 -1.93 13.34
CA TYR A 118 8.65 -1.64 12.90
C TYR A 118 7.59 -2.28 13.82
N LEU A 119 7.72 -3.56 14.15
CA LEU A 119 6.78 -4.26 15.03
C LEU A 119 6.77 -3.62 16.42
N ALA A 120 7.94 -3.26 16.95
CA ALA A 120 8.06 -2.50 18.19
C ALA A 120 7.39 -1.11 18.08
N ARG A 121 7.55 -0.41 16.94
CA ARG A 121 6.94 0.90 16.68
C ARG A 121 5.42 0.87 16.74
N ILE A 122 4.80 -0.23 16.34
CA ILE A 122 3.34 -0.44 16.39
C ILE A 122 2.86 -1.23 17.61
N GLY A 123 3.75 -1.52 18.57
CA GLY A 123 3.43 -2.23 19.81
C GLY A 123 3.01 -3.69 19.60
N ARG A 124 3.58 -4.35 18.60
CA ARG A 124 3.38 -5.78 18.31
C ARG A 124 4.64 -6.57 18.68
N GLU A 125 4.46 -7.65 19.42
CA GLU A 125 5.54 -8.57 19.81
C GLU A 125 5.36 -9.96 19.20
N GLY A 126 6.46 -10.69 19.09
CA GLY A 126 6.49 -12.09 18.67
C GLY A 126 6.47 -12.28 17.14
N PRO A 127 6.54 -13.56 16.71
CA PRO A 127 6.66 -13.89 15.29
C PRO A 127 5.40 -13.54 14.51
N VAL A 128 5.59 -13.17 13.24
CA VAL A 128 4.53 -12.87 12.27
C VAL A 128 4.58 -13.86 11.11
N ALA A 129 3.42 -14.16 10.54
CA ALA A 129 3.26 -15.04 9.40
C ALA A 129 2.23 -14.45 8.43
N PRO A 130 2.27 -14.79 7.12
CA PRO A 130 1.42 -14.16 6.12
C PRO A 130 -0.03 -14.71 6.15
N THR A 131 -0.73 -14.46 7.25
CA THR A 131 -2.12 -14.90 7.50
C THR A 131 -3.07 -13.71 7.51
N LEU A 132 -4.37 -13.95 7.27
CA LEU A 132 -5.39 -12.90 7.34
C LEU A 132 -5.46 -12.26 8.74
N GLU A 133 -5.22 -13.04 9.80
CA GLU A 133 -5.18 -12.55 11.18
C GLU A 133 -4.04 -11.53 11.37
N THR A 134 -2.82 -11.87 10.93
CA THR A 134 -1.68 -10.95 10.96
C THR A 134 -1.97 -9.70 10.13
N LEU A 135 -2.55 -9.84 8.94
CA LEU A 135 -2.88 -8.69 8.08
C LEU A 135 -3.86 -7.73 8.77
N LYS A 136 -4.92 -8.27 9.39
CA LYS A 136 -5.91 -7.48 10.15
C LYS A 136 -5.29 -6.77 11.34
N GLU A 137 -4.47 -7.48 12.12
CA GLU A 137 -3.83 -6.91 13.31
C GLU A 137 -2.87 -5.77 12.93
N LEU A 138 -1.99 -6.00 11.96
CA LEU A 138 -1.03 -4.97 11.53
C LEU A 138 -1.74 -3.75 10.94
N HIS A 139 -2.82 -3.98 10.18
CA HIS A 139 -3.62 -2.91 9.56
C HIS A 139 -4.31 -2.03 10.63
N GLU A 140 -4.84 -2.62 11.70
CA GLU A 140 -5.45 -1.88 12.80
C GLU A 140 -4.41 -1.11 13.63
N ARG A 141 -3.27 -1.74 13.94
CA ARG A 141 -2.23 -1.15 14.81
C ARG A 141 -1.44 -0.02 14.16
N HIS A 142 -1.23 -0.08 12.85
CA HIS A 142 -0.41 0.90 12.14
C HIS A 142 -0.95 2.35 12.25
N PRO A 143 -2.21 2.66 11.90
CA PRO A 143 -2.76 4.02 12.00
C PRO A 143 -3.05 4.48 13.43
N ASP A 144 -3.01 3.56 14.41
CA ASP A 144 -3.00 3.89 15.83
C ASP A 144 -1.62 4.38 16.24
N ALA A 145 -0.57 3.63 15.91
CA ALA A 145 0.77 3.96 16.37
C ALA A 145 1.44 5.07 15.55
N ILE A 146 1.28 5.07 14.23
CA ILE A 146 1.94 5.99 13.30
C ILE A 146 0.88 6.97 12.79
N PRO A 147 0.92 8.25 13.21
CA PRO A 147 -0.06 9.23 12.78
C PRO A 147 0.14 9.60 11.32
N PHE A 148 -0.95 9.92 10.64
CA PHE A 148 -0.89 10.65 9.37
C PHE A 148 -0.52 12.11 9.64
N GLU A 149 0.43 12.66 8.90
CA GLU A 149 0.82 14.07 8.95
C GLU A 149 1.52 14.51 7.66
N ALA A 150 1.46 15.82 7.35
CA ALA A 150 2.17 16.42 6.22
C ALA A 150 3.00 17.64 6.66
N ILE A 151 3.62 17.57 7.83
CA ILE A 151 4.35 18.68 8.46
C ILE A 151 5.57 19.08 7.64
N ASP A 152 6.31 18.12 7.08
CA ASP A 152 7.52 18.42 6.30
C ASP A 152 7.22 19.25 5.04
N VAL A 153 6.00 19.12 4.48
CA VAL A 153 5.53 19.96 3.37
C VAL A 153 5.39 21.42 3.80
N LEU A 154 4.85 21.67 4.99
CA LEU A 154 4.65 23.03 5.52
C LEU A 154 5.93 23.70 6.02
N LEU A 155 6.94 22.89 6.32
CA LEU A 155 8.28 23.32 6.69
C LEU A 155 9.25 23.38 5.50
N GLU A 156 8.77 23.10 4.28
CA GLU A 156 9.57 23.10 3.04
C GLU A 156 10.80 22.19 3.11
N ARG A 157 10.69 21.05 3.82
CA ARG A 157 11.76 20.05 3.96
C ARG A 157 11.76 19.01 2.84
N GLY A 158 10.77 19.05 1.95
CA GLY A 158 10.50 18.01 0.95
C GLY A 158 9.94 16.73 1.57
N VAL A 159 9.49 15.80 0.73
CA VAL A 159 9.03 14.47 1.16
C VAL A 159 9.77 13.40 0.37
N ASN A 160 10.66 12.68 1.06
CA ASN A 160 11.46 11.61 0.48
C ASN A 160 10.81 10.26 0.78
N ILE A 161 10.34 9.57 -0.27
CA ILE A 161 9.65 8.28 -0.14
C ILE A 161 10.57 7.07 -0.36
N ALA A 162 11.88 7.30 -0.50
CA ALA A 162 12.87 6.24 -0.56
C ALA A 162 12.81 5.35 0.71
N PRO A 163 13.06 4.03 0.60
CA PRO A 163 12.86 3.10 1.71
C PRO A 163 13.49 3.51 3.04
N ASP A 164 14.80 3.78 3.04
CA ASP A 164 15.57 4.15 4.23
C ASP A 164 15.05 5.45 4.85
N ALA A 165 14.75 6.45 4.02
CA ALA A 165 14.28 7.75 4.48
C ALA A 165 12.92 7.64 5.20
N VAL A 166 12.02 6.80 4.68
CA VAL A 166 10.71 6.55 5.29
C VAL A 166 10.86 5.78 6.61
N GLU A 167 11.73 4.77 6.67
CA GLU A 167 11.99 4.01 7.89
C GLU A 167 12.61 4.89 8.98
N ASP A 168 13.66 5.65 8.63
CA ASP A 168 14.30 6.63 9.51
C ASP A 168 13.30 7.63 10.07
N LYS A 169 12.34 8.10 9.26
CA LYS A 169 11.34 9.06 9.69
C LYS A 169 10.24 8.42 10.56
N LEU A 170 9.51 7.45 10.03
CA LEU A 170 8.29 6.92 10.65
C LEU A 170 8.60 5.97 11.83
N VAL A 171 9.66 5.18 11.71
CA VAL A 171 10.03 4.14 12.69
C VAL A 171 10.99 4.71 13.72
N HIS A 172 12.21 5.09 13.30
CA HIS A 172 13.26 5.53 14.22
C HIS A 172 13.04 6.94 14.76
N GLY A 173 12.64 7.86 13.90
CA GLY A 173 12.31 9.25 14.24
C GLY A 173 10.95 9.41 14.91
N ARG A 174 10.15 8.33 14.99
CA ARG A 174 8.80 8.30 15.58
C ARG A 174 7.86 9.40 15.05
N ARG A 175 8.10 9.86 13.83
CA ARG A 175 7.22 10.78 13.11
C ARG A 175 6.05 10.03 12.48
N GLY A 176 5.17 10.80 11.85
CA GLY A 176 4.16 10.27 10.94
C GLY A 176 4.60 10.46 9.49
N GLY A 177 3.65 10.30 8.58
CA GLY A 177 3.81 10.69 7.18
C GLY A 177 2.46 10.79 6.48
N TYR A 178 2.45 10.97 5.18
CA TYR A 178 1.22 10.85 4.39
C TYR A 178 1.16 9.56 3.58
N CYS A 179 0.22 9.45 2.64
CA CYS A 179 -0.17 8.19 2.03
C CYS A 179 0.99 7.39 1.38
N PHE A 180 1.92 8.05 0.71
CA PHE A 180 3.06 7.39 0.05
C PHE A 180 4.05 6.81 1.07
N GLU A 181 4.30 7.51 2.18
CA GLU A 181 5.19 7.06 3.25
C GLU A 181 4.55 5.90 4.03
N HIS A 182 3.28 6.05 4.40
CA HIS A 182 2.51 5.03 5.11
C HIS A 182 2.38 3.73 4.32
N ASN A 183 1.75 3.79 3.15
CA ASN A 183 1.48 2.59 2.37
C ASN A 183 2.75 2.04 1.71
N GLY A 184 3.77 2.87 1.46
CA GLY A 184 5.10 2.43 1.03
C GLY A 184 5.81 1.61 2.10
N LEU A 185 5.87 2.10 3.34
CA LEU A 185 6.40 1.35 4.49
C LEU A 185 5.61 0.06 4.72
N PHE A 186 4.28 0.17 4.76
CA PHE A 186 3.41 -0.98 5.02
C PHE A 186 3.54 -2.06 3.94
N LYS A 187 3.68 -1.68 2.66
CA LYS A 187 3.96 -2.61 1.57
C LYS A 187 5.22 -3.41 1.84
N ARG A 188 6.34 -2.74 2.14
CA ARG A 188 7.64 -3.41 2.41
C ARG A 188 7.55 -4.34 3.63
N VAL A 189 6.87 -3.91 4.69
CA VAL A 189 6.63 -4.75 5.88
C VAL A 189 5.86 -6.02 5.51
N LEU A 190 4.77 -5.89 4.77
CA LEU A 190 3.96 -7.04 4.36
C LEU A 190 4.75 -7.98 3.44
N GLU A 191 5.53 -7.45 2.51
CA GLU A 191 6.45 -8.24 1.66
C GLU A 191 7.51 -8.98 2.49
N ALA A 192 8.08 -8.34 3.52
CA ALA A 192 9.03 -8.96 4.45
C ALA A 192 8.43 -10.11 5.26
N ILE A 193 7.13 -10.07 5.52
CA ILE A 193 6.38 -11.15 6.18
C ILE A 193 6.06 -12.28 5.19
N GLY A 194 6.19 -12.04 3.89
CA GLY A 194 5.92 -13.01 2.82
C GLY A 194 4.52 -12.88 2.21
N PHE A 195 3.84 -11.75 2.40
CA PHE A 195 2.61 -11.47 1.65
C PHE A 195 2.94 -11.11 0.19
N HIS A 196 2.04 -11.48 -0.73
CA HIS A 196 2.02 -10.90 -2.07
C HIS A 196 1.25 -9.58 -2.05
N VAL A 197 1.94 -8.49 -2.33
CA VAL A 197 1.41 -7.13 -2.22
C VAL A 197 1.61 -6.37 -3.52
N GLU A 198 0.54 -5.78 -4.02
CA GLU A 198 0.57 -4.89 -5.17
C GLU A 198 0.26 -3.46 -4.74
N GLY A 199 1.08 -2.52 -5.21
CA GLY A 199 0.79 -1.10 -5.06
C GLY A 199 -0.33 -0.67 -6.01
N LEU A 200 -1.29 0.10 -5.51
CA LEU A 200 -2.35 0.75 -6.30
C LEU A 200 -2.23 2.27 -6.19
N SER A 201 -2.91 2.96 -7.11
CA SER A 201 -3.09 4.42 -7.06
C SER A 201 -4.57 4.76 -6.95
N ALA A 202 -4.89 5.90 -6.35
CA ALA A 202 -6.27 6.34 -6.18
C ALA A 202 -6.46 7.84 -6.46
N ARG A 203 -7.64 8.18 -7.00
CA ARG A 203 -8.14 9.55 -7.13
C ARG A 203 -9.01 9.85 -5.92
N VAL A 204 -8.63 10.83 -5.11
CA VAL A 204 -9.39 11.22 -3.93
C VAL A 204 -10.74 11.84 -4.35
N ARG A 205 -11.83 11.34 -3.77
CA ARG A 205 -13.21 11.82 -3.98
C ARG A 205 -13.84 12.34 -2.69
N TRP A 206 -13.20 12.06 -1.54
CA TRP A 206 -13.66 12.47 -0.23
C TRP A 206 -13.85 13.99 -0.15
N ASN A 207 -15.02 14.42 0.31
CA ASN A 207 -15.45 15.83 0.37
C ASN A 207 -15.45 16.60 -0.96
N ALA A 208 -15.31 15.93 -2.11
CA ALA A 208 -15.45 16.60 -3.40
C ALA A 208 -16.92 16.99 -3.66
N ALA A 209 -17.14 18.22 -4.13
CA ALA A 209 -18.48 18.66 -4.50
C ALA A 209 -19.01 17.87 -5.71
N PRO A 210 -20.34 17.63 -5.81
CA PRO A 210 -20.92 17.04 -7.01
C PRO A 210 -20.53 17.80 -8.28
N GLY A 211 -20.15 17.06 -9.33
CA GLY A 211 -19.71 17.64 -10.61
C GLY A 211 -18.22 18.04 -10.66
N THR A 212 -17.47 17.91 -9.57
CA THR A 212 -16.02 18.16 -9.59
C THR A 212 -15.32 17.17 -10.53
N ALA A 213 -14.44 17.70 -11.39
CA ALA A 213 -13.60 16.89 -12.26
C ALA A 213 -12.77 15.88 -11.43
N PRO A 214 -12.51 14.66 -11.94
CA PRO A 214 -11.67 13.69 -11.24
C PRO A 214 -10.28 14.28 -10.93
N GLN A 215 -9.89 14.21 -9.65
CA GLN A 215 -8.55 14.60 -9.19
C GLN A 215 -7.49 13.67 -9.81
N PRO A 216 -6.23 14.10 -9.94
CA PRO A 216 -5.13 13.21 -10.34
C PRO A 216 -4.98 12.05 -9.34
N TYR A 217 -4.30 10.99 -9.79
CA TYR A 217 -3.86 9.91 -8.91
C TYR A 217 -2.88 10.48 -7.88
N SER A 218 -3.35 10.65 -6.65
CA SER A 218 -2.68 11.37 -5.57
C SER A 218 -2.72 10.62 -4.24
N HIS A 219 -3.29 9.41 -4.26
CA HIS A 219 -3.33 8.52 -3.11
C HIS A 219 -2.71 7.16 -3.48
N MET A 220 -1.99 6.56 -2.54
CA MET A 220 -1.48 5.20 -2.64
C MET A 220 -2.36 4.31 -1.78
N ALA A 221 -2.69 3.12 -2.28
CA ALA A 221 -3.31 2.05 -1.51
C ALA A 221 -2.69 0.72 -1.95
N LEU A 222 -3.01 -0.37 -1.28
CA LEU A 222 -2.44 -1.68 -1.53
C LEU A 222 -3.52 -2.71 -1.84
N ARG A 223 -3.16 -3.70 -2.64
CA ARG A 223 -3.91 -4.94 -2.80
C ARG A 223 -3.06 -6.10 -2.28
N VAL A 224 -3.60 -6.85 -1.32
CA VAL A 224 -2.93 -8.02 -0.74
C VAL A 224 -3.75 -9.25 -1.05
N VAL A 225 -3.11 -10.31 -1.54
CA VAL A 225 -3.80 -11.58 -1.81
C VAL A 225 -3.55 -12.55 -0.65
N VAL A 226 -4.62 -12.94 0.04
CA VAL A 226 -4.58 -13.94 1.11
C VAL A 226 -5.63 -14.99 0.81
N ASP A 227 -5.24 -16.27 0.79
CA ASP A 227 -6.12 -17.40 0.46
C ASP A 227 -6.89 -17.20 -0.86
N ASN A 228 -6.22 -16.61 -1.87
CA ASN A 228 -6.77 -16.24 -3.19
C ASN A 228 -7.85 -15.15 -3.17
N VAL A 229 -8.10 -14.52 -2.03
CA VAL A 229 -9.00 -13.38 -1.93
C VAL A 229 -8.18 -12.09 -2.02
N PRO A 230 -8.50 -11.17 -2.94
CA PRO A 230 -7.87 -9.86 -2.98
C PRO A 230 -8.46 -8.95 -1.89
N TRP A 231 -7.60 -8.36 -1.08
CA TRP A 231 -7.94 -7.43 -0.01
C TRP A 231 -7.41 -6.04 -0.30
N LEU A 232 -8.26 -5.02 -0.21
CA LEU A 232 -7.86 -3.63 -0.15
C LEU A 232 -7.26 -3.35 1.22
N VAL A 233 -6.05 -2.82 1.20
CA VAL A 233 -5.27 -2.45 2.37
C VAL A 233 -4.83 -1.00 2.20
N ASP A 234 -5.04 -0.19 3.23
CA ASP A 234 -4.74 1.24 3.19
C ASP A 234 -4.64 1.74 4.62
N VAL A 235 -3.42 2.09 5.02
CA VAL A 235 -3.08 2.63 6.34
C VAL A 235 -2.67 4.11 6.25
N GLY A 236 -2.91 4.76 5.10
CA GLY A 236 -2.34 6.06 4.76
C GLY A 236 -3.33 7.13 4.32
N PHE A 237 -4.64 6.90 4.36
CA PHE A 237 -5.64 7.90 3.91
C PHE A 237 -5.91 9.05 4.92
N GLY A 238 -5.37 8.95 6.14
CA GLY A 238 -5.55 9.96 7.18
C GLY A 238 -6.89 9.85 7.90
N GLY A 239 -7.67 10.94 7.98
CA GLY A 239 -8.84 11.04 8.87
C GLY A 239 -9.99 10.05 8.62
N CYS A 240 -10.00 9.36 7.48
CA CYS A 240 -10.99 8.33 7.11
C CYS A 240 -10.30 7.02 6.67
N VAL A 241 -9.10 6.74 7.20
CA VAL A 241 -8.36 5.51 6.92
C VAL A 241 -9.15 4.26 7.29
N LEU A 242 -8.97 3.18 6.53
CA LEU A 242 -9.54 1.88 6.87
C LEU A 242 -8.96 1.40 8.22
N THR A 243 -9.74 0.65 8.99
CA THR A 243 -9.28 0.04 10.24
C THR A 243 -9.17 -1.48 10.14
N THR A 244 -9.52 -2.03 8.99
CA THR A 244 -9.39 -3.43 8.65
C THR A 244 -9.31 -3.57 7.13
N PRO A 245 -8.61 -4.58 6.58
CA PRO A 245 -8.63 -4.89 5.16
C PRO A 245 -10.04 -5.20 4.67
N LEU A 246 -10.39 -4.76 3.46
CA LEU A 246 -11.68 -5.03 2.83
C LEU A 246 -11.54 -5.99 1.67
N ARG A 247 -12.43 -6.98 1.56
CA ARG A 247 -12.50 -7.85 0.38
C ARG A 247 -12.83 -7.04 -0.87
N MET A 248 -12.11 -7.30 -1.96
CA MET A 248 -12.32 -6.67 -3.26
C MET A 248 -13.13 -7.53 -4.24
N ASP A 249 -13.44 -8.78 -3.87
CA ASP A 249 -14.20 -9.74 -4.69
C ASP A 249 -15.71 -9.72 -4.41
N THR A 250 -16.20 -8.72 -3.67
CA THR A 250 -17.61 -8.53 -3.35
C THR A 250 -17.97 -7.05 -3.32
N ILE A 251 -19.24 -6.75 -3.62
CA ILE A 251 -19.81 -5.39 -3.54
C ILE A 251 -20.62 -5.15 -2.26
N GLU A 252 -20.78 -6.18 -1.44
CA GLU A 252 -21.58 -6.12 -0.23
C GLU A 252 -20.96 -5.17 0.81
N PRO A 253 -21.79 -4.49 1.63
CA PRO A 253 -21.29 -3.70 2.76
C PRO A 253 -20.45 -4.53 3.72
N GLN A 254 -19.30 -4.00 4.12
CA GLN A 254 -18.35 -4.61 5.03
C GLN A 254 -18.21 -3.72 6.27
N ALA A 255 -18.70 -4.22 7.41
CA ALA A 255 -18.58 -3.54 8.68
C ALA A 255 -17.11 -3.52 9.14
N THR A 256 -16.70 -2.41 9.74
CA THR A 256 -15.38 -2.27 10.38
C THR A 256 -15.58 -1.97 11.87
N SER A 257 -14.49 -1.77 12.62
CA SER A 257 -14.58 -1.24 14.00
C SER A 257 -15.15 0.19 14.07
N HIS A 258 -15.27 0.86 12.93
CA HIS A 258 -15.80 2.21 12.79
C HIS A 258 -16.96 2.22 11.77
N GLU A 259 -16.81 2.94 10.66
CA GLU A 259 -17.84 3.03 9.64
C GLU A 259 -17.90 1.77 8.76
N THR A 260 -19.07 1.49 8.20
CA THR A 260 -19.23 0.45 7.17
C THR A 260 -18.74 0.99 5.83
N PHE A 261 -17.97 0.17 5.11
CA PHE A 261 -17.46 0.50 3.77
C PHE A 261 -18.00 -0.47 2.73
N ARG A 262 -17.91 -0.11 1.46
CA ARG A 262 -18.07 -1.03 0.33
C ARG A 262 -17.21 -0.62 -0.84
N LEU A 263 -16.87 -1.60 -1.68
CA LEU A 263 -16.23 -1.40 -2.98
C LEU A 263 -17.25 -1.69 -4.07
N ILE A 264 -17.33 -0.82 -5.08
CA ILE A 264 -18.17 -1.07 -6.26
C ILE A 264 -17.33 -0.94 -7.53
N PRO A 265 -17.63 -1.70 -8.60
CA PRO A 265 -16.99 -1.50 -9.91
C PRO A 265 -17.17 -0.06 -10.39
N PHE A 266 -16.08 0.56 -10.86
CA PHE A 266 -16.09 1.93 -11.34
C PHE A 266 -15.10 2.10 -12.50
N GLY A 267 -15.62 2.01 -13.72
CA GLY A 267 -14.79 1.97 -14.93
C GLY A 267 -13.81 0.77 -14.89
N PRO A 268 -12.51 0.98 -15.16
CA PRO A 268 -11.50 -0.08 -15.08
C PRO A 268 -11.08 -0.41 -13.64
N GLY A 269 -11.53 0.37 -12.64
CA GLY A 269 -11.14 0.25 -11.25
C GLY A 269 -12.32 0.01 -10.31
N MET A 270 -12.17 0.45 -9.06
CA MET A 270 -13.20 0.34 -8.03
C MET A 270 -13.36 1.65 -7.27
N LEU A 271 -14.59 1.96 -6.86
CA LEU A 271 -14.88 3.10 -6.00
C LEU A 271 -15.09 2.60 -4.57
N LEU A 272 -14.26 3.07 -3.64
CA LEU A 272 -14.49 2.90 -2.21
C LEU A 272 -15.55 3.90 -1.75
N GLN A 273 -16.56 3.42 -1.04
CA GLN A 273 -17.59 4.23 -0.40
C GLN A 273 -17.67 3.94 1.08
N MET A 274 -17.98 4.96 1.86
CA MET A 274 -18.23 4.88 3.30
C MET A 274 -19.70 5.23 3.58
N TRP A 275 -20.34 4.46 4.47
CA TRP A 275 -21.69 4.76 4.95
C TRP A 275 -21.62 5.78 6.08
N ILE A 276 -22.10 7.00 5.84
CA ILE A 276 -22.12 8.09 6.82
C ILE A 276 -23.28 9.04 6.50
N ASP A 277 -23.92 9.59 7.54
CA ASP A 277 -25.11 10.44 7.39
C ASP A 277 -26.22 9.79 6.54
N GLU A 278 -26.46 8.50 6.77
CA GLU A 278 -27.47 7.69 6.06
C GLU A 278 -27.29 7.63 4.54
N GLN A 279 -26.06 7.82 4.06
CA GLN A 279 -25.74 7.76 2.63
C GLN A 279 -24.35 7.18 2.36
N TRP A 280 -24.20 6.60 1.17
CA TRP A 280 -22.90 6.16 0.66
C TRP A 280 -22.14 7.36 0.09
N LYS A 281 -21.07 7.79 0.76
CA LYS A 281 -20.19 8.85 0.28
C LYS A 281 -18.94 8.27 -0.38
N PRO A 282 -18.52 8.80 -1.55
CA PRO A 282 -17.30 8.34 -2.21
C PRO A 282 -16.06 8.78 -1.42
N VAL A 283 -15.13 7.85 -1.25
CA VAL A 283 -13.85 8.08 -0.56
C VAL A 283 -12.74 8.29 -1.59
N TYR A 284 -12.48 7.27 -2.41
CA TYR A 284 -11.56 7.36 -3.54
C TYR A 284 -11.86 6.30 -4.61
N GLU A 285 -11.43 6.62 -5.83
CA GLU A 285 -11.44 5.71 -6.98
C GLU A 285 -10.06 5.06 -7.13
N LEU A 286 -9.98 3.75 -6.96
CA LEU A 286 -8.78 2.93 -7.14
C LEU A 286 -8.51 2.65 -8.61
N SER A 287 -7.23 2.63 -9.00
CA SER A 287 -6.80 2.09 -10.28
C SER A 287 -7.07 0.58 -10.36
N GLY A 288 -7.47 0.09 -11.54
CA GLY A 288 -7.51 -1.35 -11.80
C GLY A 288 -6.12 -1.97 -11.98
N GLU A 289 -5.15 -1.12 -12.30
CA GLU A 289 -3.77 -1.48 -12.59
C GLU A 289 -2.87 -1.21 -11.37
N PRO A 290 -1.86 -2.06 -11.18
CA PRO A 290 -0.83 -1.85 -10.17
C PRO A 290 0.09 -0.70 -10.58
N ARG A 291 0.87 -0.21 -9.62
CA ARG A 291 1.84 0.85 -9.80
C ARG A 291 3.20 0.41 -9.28
N LEU A 292 4.24 0.97 -9.89
CA LEU A 292 5.62 0.81 -9.46
C LEU A 292 6.05 2.01 -8.61
N GLU A 293 7.17 1.88 -7.92
CA GLU A 293 7.71 2.93 -7.04
C GLU A 293 7.90 4.27 -7.76
N GLY A 294 8.38 4.24 -9.01
CA GLY A 294 8.56 5.44 -9.82
C GLY A 294 7.25 6.19 -10.14
N ASP A 295 6.10 5.50 -10.17
CA ASP A 295 4.80 6.17 -10.34
C ASP A 295 4.46 7.02 -9.11
N TYR A 296 4.85 6.56 -7.92
CA TYR A 296 4.60 7.27 -6.67
C TYR A 296 5.49 8.48 -6.51
N GLU A 297 6.72 8.48 -7.04
CA GLU A 297 7.59 9.67 -7.02
C GLU A 297 6.97 10.87 -7.73
N VAL A 298 6.33 10.64 -8.88
CA VAL A 298 5.63 11.70 -9.64
C VAL A 298 4.43 12.23 -8.85
N ALA A 299 3.64 11.33 -8.25
CA ALA A 299 2.47 11.70 -7.47
C ALA A 299 2.87 12.40 -6.15
N ASN A 300 3.93 11.93 -5.49
CA ASN A 300 4.56 12.50 -4.30
C ASN A 300 5.01 13.94 -4.57
N TRP A 301 5.75 14.18 -5.66
CA TRP A 301 6.17 15.51 -6.05
C TRP A 301 4.99 16.46 -6.29
N TYR A 302 3.98 16.02 -7.04
CA TYR A 302 2.76 16.82 -7.23
C TYR A 302 2.08 17.14 -5.89
N THR A 303 2.00 16.16 -4.99
CA THR A 303 1.29 16.28 -3.72
C THR A 303 2.04 17.15 -2.72
N ALA A 304 3.37 17.11 -2.70
CA ALA A 304 4.21 17.94 -1.84
C ALA A 304 4.40 19.36 -2.39
N GLU A 305 4.58 19.51 -3.70
CA GLU A 305 5.12 20.75 -4.28
C GLU A 305 4.17 21.54 -5.16
N HIS A 306 3.10 20.92 -5.70
CA HIS A 306 2.18 21.67 -6.53
C HIS A 306 1.57 22.84 -5.74
N PRO A 307 1.58 24.09 -6.25
CA PRO A 307 1.13 25.26 -5.50
C PRO A 307 -0.31 25.17 -4.96
N ASP A 308 -1.16 24.40 -5.63
CA ASP A 308 -2.55 24.14 -5.24
C ASP A 308 -2.76 22.89 -4.39
N SER A 309 -1.69 22.17 -4.04
CA SER A 309 -1.80 21.09 -3.06
C SER A 309 -2.29 21.64 -1.72
N HIS A 310 -3.32 21.00 -1.18
CA HIS A 310 -3.90 21.40 0.10
C HIS A 310 -2.93 21.15 1.27
N PHE A 311 -1.97 20.24 1.12
CA PHE A 311 -0.92 19.97 2.12
C PHE A 311 0.06 21.14 2.28
N ARG A 312 0.18 22.01 1.29
CA ARG A 312 1.04 23.22 1.38
C ARG A 312 0.40 24.36 2.17
N ARG A 313 -0.91 24.26 2.45
CA ARG A 313 -1.70 25.36 3.03
C ARG A 313 -2.30 25.00 4.38
N ASN A 314 -2.39 23.71 4.72
CA ASN A 314 -3.09 23.26 5.91
C ASN A 314 -2.26 22.28 6.72
N LEU A 315 -2.22 22.49 8.04
CA LEU A 315 -1.76 21.48 8.99
C LEU A 315 -2.81 20.38 9.03
N MET A 316 -2.44 19.18 8.61
CA MET A 316 -3.33 18.02 8.58
C MET A 316 -2.67 16.88 9.34
N VAL A 317 -3.30 16.47 10.43
CA VAL A 317 -2.83 15.34 11.25
C VAL A 317 -4.01 14.44 11.57
N ALA A 318 -3.81 13.13 11.51
CA ALA A 318 -4.82 12.15 11.90
C ALA A 318 -4.21 10.94 12.59
N ARG A 319 -4.97 10.33 13.50
CA ARG A 319 -4.66 9.07 14.16
C ARG A 319 -5.96 8.32 14.40
N THR A 320 -6.00 7.04 14.09
CA THR A 320 -7.19 6.21 14.32
C THR A 320 -6.84 5.08 15.27
N THR A 321 -7.54 5.04 16.39
CA THR A 321 -7.43 3.99 17.42
C THR A 321 -8.69 3.12 17.34
N THR A 322 -8.78 2.06 18.14
CA THR A 322 -10.02 1.28 18.29
C THR A 322 -11.18 2.08 18.91
N GLU A 323 -10.86 3.15 19.64
CA GLU A 323 -11.84 3.97 20.35
C GLU A 323 -12.39 5.13 19.50
N ALA A 324 -11.53 5.75 18.70
CA ALA A 324 -11.87 6.97 17.96
C ALA A 324 -10.91 7.29 16.81
N ARG A 325 -11.43 8.11 15.89
CA ARG A 325 -10.67 8.88 14.91
C ARG A 325 -10.39 10.28 15.45
N TYR A 326 -9.11 10.60 15.56
CA TYR A 326 -8.63 11.93 15.92
C TYR A 326 -8.17 12.64 14.65
N THR A 327 -8.65 13.85 14.41
CA THR A 327 -8.19 14.69 13.29
C THR A 327 -7.92 16.10 13.75
N LEU A 328 -6.87 16.67 13.19
CA LEU A 328 -6.52 18.08 13.33
C LEU A 328 -6.40 18.65 11.92
N LEU A 329 -7.27 19.61 11.60
CA LEU A 329 -7.16 20.44 10.41
C LEU A 329 -6.94 21.87 10.85
N ASN A 330 -5.72 22.37 10.68
CA ASN A 330 -5.27 23.62 11.24
C ASN A 330 -5.45 23.61 12.76
N GLY A 331 -6.19 24.55 13.35
CA GLY A 331 -6.57 24.57 14.76
C GLY A 331 -7.87 23.83 15.06
N ARG A 332 -8.58 23.27 14.07
CA ARG A 332 -9.82 22.52 14.30
C ARG A 332 -9.50 21.08 14.66
N TYR A 333 -9.61 20.76 15.94
CA TYR A 333 -9.50 19.40 16.45
C TYR A 333 -10.86 18.73 16.50
N THR A 334 -10.93 17.48 16.04
CA THR A 334 -12.15 16.69 15.99
C THR A 334 -11.86 15.26 16.46
N VAL A 335 -12.71 14.77 17.37
CA VAL A 335 -12.71 13.37 17.81
C VAL A 335 -14.04 12.75 17.40
N ARG A 336 -13.99 11.69 16.58
CA ARG A 336 -15.15 10.87 16.25
C ARG A 336 -15.00 9.51 16.91
N TYR A 337 -15.77 9.26 17.94
CA TYR A 337 -15.76 8.01 18.69
C TYR A 337 -16.46 6.91 17.89
N SER A 338 -16.04 5.66 18.08
CA SER A 338 -16.63 4.49 17.43
C SER A 338 -18.11 4.27 17.80
N ASP A 339 -18.57 4.83 18.91
CA ASP A 339 -19.99 4.84 19.33
C ASP A 339 -20.85 5.94 18.66
N GLY A 340 -20.26 6.72 17.76
CA GLY A 340 -20.94 7.78 17.01
C GLY A 340 -20.92 9.16 17.67
N ARG A 341 -20.43 9.30 18.91
CA ARG A 341 -20.23 10.62 19.52
C ARG A 341 -19.16 11.40 18.76
N THR A 342 -19.33 12.71 18.68
CA THR A 342 -18.36 13.61 18.06
C THR A 342 -18.05 14.78 19.00
N HIS A 343 -16.76 15.02 19.26
CA HIS A 343 -16.26 16.21 19.94
C HIS A 343 -15.50 17.08 18.95
N ARG A 344 -15.67 18.40 19.05
CA ARG A 344 -14.99 19.39 18.21
C ARG A 344 -14.59 20.59 19.07
N GLU A 345 -13.38 21.06 18.85
CA GLU A 345 -12.85 22.27 19.47
C GLU A 345 -11.96 23.03 18.48
N VAL A 346 -11.84 24.33 18.68
CA VAL A 346 -10.88 25.18 18.00
C VAL A 346 -9.78 25.49 19.00
N LEU A 347 -8.54 25.22 18.58
CA LEU A 347 -7.36 25.31 19.41
C LEU A 347 -6.49 26.49 19.00
N GLU A 348 -6.02 27.22 19.99
CA GLU A 348 -4.90 28.14 19.86
C GLU A 348 -3.58 27.37 19.70
N ALA A 349 -2.50 28.09 19.36
CA ALA A 349 -1.18 27.50 19.10
C ALA A 349 -0.69 26.54 20.21
N ASP A 350 -0.81 26.92 21.48
CA ASP A 350 -0.40 26.07 22.61
C ASP A 350 -1.27 24.80 22.74
N GLY A 351 -2.54 24.88 22.35
CA GLY A 351 -3.46 23.74 22.32
C GLY A 351 -3.11 22.78 21.18
N ILE A 352 -2.83 23.32 19.99
CA ILE A 352 -2.35 22.53 18.84
C ILE A 352 -1.07 21.78 19.21
N GLU A 353 -0.08 22.49 19.78
CA GLU A 353 1.21 21.92 20.17
C GLU A 353 1.04 20.74 21.14
N ARG A 354 0.16 20.91 22.14
CA ARG A 354 -0.16 19.86 23.11
C ARG A 354 -0.84 18.65 22.46
N VAL A 355 -1.82 18.87 21.59
CA VAL A 355 -2.53 17.77 20.92
C VAL A 355 -1.61 17.02 19.95
N LEU A 356 -0.67 17.70 19.27
CA LEU A 356 0.37 17.06 18.47
C LEU A 356 1.23 16.10 19.32
N ALA A 357 1.65 16.53 20.51
CA ALA A 357 2.46 15.72 21.41
C ALA A 357 1.66 14.58 22.08
N ASP A 358 0.53 14.91 22.71
CA ASP A 358 -0.18 13.99 23.60
C ASP A 358 -1.11 13.02 22.84
N THR A 359 -1.89 13.56 21.89
CA THR A 359 -2.88 12.77 21.14
C THR A 359 -2.23 12.08 19.94
N PHE A 360 -1.47 12.83 19.14
CA PHE A 360 -0.86 12.30 17.91
C PHE A 360 0.52 11.68 18.13
N GLN A 361 1.07 11.78 19.35
CA GLN A 361 2.35 11.17 19.74
C GLN A 361 3.54 11.62 18.89
N LEU A 362 3.47 12.85 18.36
CA LEU A 362 4.53 13.41 17.53
C LEU A 362 5.63 14.04 18.39
N PRO A 363 6.92 13.88 18.01
CA PRO A 363 8.03 14.54 18.67
C PRO A 363 8.08 16.02 18.25
N VAL A 364 7.21 16.84 18.85
CA VAL A 364 7.09 18.27 18.52
C VAL A 364 8.43 18.98 18.68
N GLN A 365 8.85 19.70 17.64
CA GLN A 365 10.13 20.43 17.60
C GLN A 365 9.89 21.94 17.76
N PRO A 366 10.81 22.69 18.39
CA PRO A 366 10.66 24.14 18.57
C PRO A 366 10.45 24.93 17.27
N ASP A 367 11.02 24.47 16.16
CA ASP A 367 10.91 25.13 14.86
C ASP A 367 9.56 24.89 14.16
N TRP A 368 8.68 24.04 14.71
CA TRP A 368 7.31 23.88 14.22
C TRP A 368 6.41 25.03 14.67
N ARG A 369 6.83 25.81 15.68
CA ARG A 369 6.00 26.85 16.31
C ARG A 369 5.44 27.88 15.30
N PRO A 370 6.21 28.44 14.37
CA PRO A 370 5.67 29.41 13.40
C PRO A 370 4.58 28.81 12.50
N MET A 371 4.73 27.53 12.10
CA MET A 371 3.71 26.81 11.33
C MET A 371 2.45 26.59 12.18
N ILE A 372 2.60 26.23 13.45
CA ILE A 372 1.49 26.01 14.39
C ILE A 372 0.70 27.31 14.63
N GLU A 373 1.37 28.43 14.84
CA GLU A 373 0.73 29.74 14.99
C GLU A 373 -0.04 30.14 13.73
N ARG A 374 0.55 29.91 12.54
CA ARG A 374 -0.14 30.11 11.27
C ARG A 374 -1.39 29.22 11.14
N ALA A 375 -1.31 27.96 11.58
CA ALA A 375 -2.44 27.04 11.56
C ALA A 375 -3.59 27.51 12.48
N ALA A 376 -3.30 28.00 13.69
CA ALA A 376 -4.31 28.57 14.57
C ALA A 376 -5.08 29.72 13.87
N LEU A 377 -4.34 30.69 13.29
CA LEU A 377 -4.92 31.85 12.59
C LEU A 377 -5.77 31.51 11.36
N LEU A 378 -5.46 30.41 10.67
CA LEU A 378 -6.24 29.94 9.50
C LEU A 378 -7.60 29.36 9.90
N THR A 379 -7.82 29.06 11.17
CA THR A 379 -9.06 28.40 11.66
C THR A 379 -10.12 29.41 12.08
N GLU A 380 -9.69 30.62 12.41
CA GLU A 380 -10.58 31.73 12.78
C GLU A 380 -11.27 32.40 11.56
N ARG A 381 -10.85 32.02 10.33
CA ARG A 381 -11.42 32.50 9.06
C ARG A 381 -12.25 31.41 8.42
#